data_AF-A0A559TDX7-F1
#
_entry.id   AF-A0A559TDX7-F1
#
_cell.length_a   1.000
_cell.length_b   1.000
_cell.length_c   1.000
_cell.angle_alpha   90.00
_cell.angle_beta   90.00
_cell.angle_gamma   90.00
#
_symmetry.space_group_name_H-M   'P 1'
#
loop_
_entity.id
_entity.type
_entity.pdbx_description
1 polymer ?
#
loop_
_entity_poly.entity_id
_entity_poly.type
_entity_poly.pdbx_seq_one_letter_code
_entity_poly.pdbx_strand_id
1 'polypeptide(L)'
;MNSKQIKHFKASHRRMRTVHKENFQFTVDEWLAFWDANPLMPVRAARPGDVIVTRKDATLPWSITNIVTKRNTALPKPSTRVRTPAGPRPEPYANSRTLTVKEWISEVRR
;
A
#
# COMPACT_ATOMS: atom_id res chain seq x y z
N MET A 1 11.45 15.46 -15.49
CA MET A 1 10.23 14.61 -15.35
C MET A 1 9.08 15.06 -16.27
N ASN A 2 8.21 14.15 -16.74
CA ASN A 2 6.99 14.50 -17.51
C ASN A 2 5.77 14.79 -16.61
N SER A 3 4.71 15.36 -17.16
CA SER A 3 3.51 15.79 -16.39
C SER A 3 2.81 14.64 -15.63
N LYS A 4 2.83 13.41 -16.16
CA LYS A 4 2.27 12.23 -15.47
C LYS A 4 3.11 11.84 -14.26
N GLN A 5 4.44 11.89 -14.38
CA GLN A 5 5.38 11.62 -13.29
C GLN A 5 5.25 12.67 -12.19
N ILE A 6 5.18 13.96 -12.54
CA ILE A 6 5.00 15.05 -11.57
C ILE A 6 3.71 14.83 -10.75
N LYS A 7 2.59 14.50 -11.40
CA LYS A 7 1.32 14.21 -10.71
C LYS A 7 1.44 13.00 -9.77
N HIS A 8 2.12 11.94 -10.20
CA HIS A 8 2.34 10.74 -9.38
C HIS A 8 3.14 11.06 -8.10
N PHE A 9 4.29 11.73 -8.24
CA PHE A 9 5.16 12.03 -7.09
C PHE A 9 4.57 13.08 -6.15
N LYS A 10 3.76 14.02 -6.65
CA LYS A 10 2.95 14.91 -5.79
C LYS A 10 1.95 14.11 -4.95
N ALA A 11 1.28 13.11 -5.55
CA ALA A 11 0.37 12.24 -4.81
C ALA A 11 1.11 11.33 -3.80
N SER A 12 2.32 10.85 -4.14
CA SER A 12 3.13 10.04 -3.22
C SER A 12 3.61 10.87 -2.03
N HIS A 13 4.05 12.11 -2.25
CA HIS A 13 4.42 13.05 -1.19
C HIS A 13 3.29 13.24 -0.18
N ARG A 14 2.07 13.51 -0.69
CA ARG A 14 0.88 13.68 0.16
C ARG A 14 0.60 12.43 0.99
N ARG A 15 0.74 11.23 0.42
CA ARG A 15 0.58 9.95 1.16
C ARG A 15 1.63 9.81 2.26
N MET A 16 2.91 10.01 1.94
CA MET A 16 4.01 9.91 2.91
C MET A 16 3.85 10.91 4.05
N ARG A 17 3.44 12.14 3.75
CA ARG A 17 3.10 13.14 4.76
C ARG A 17 1.93 12.72 5.65
N THR A 18 0.89 12.08 5.10
CA THR A 18 -0.22 11.56 5.91
C THR A 18 0.19 10.40 6.81
N VAL A 19 1.09 9.53 6.35
CA VAL A 19 1.56 8.35 7.11
C VAL A 19 2.59 8.73 8.17
N HIS A 20 3.50 9.66 7.87
CA HIS A 20 4.65 9.99 8.71
C HIS A 20 4.59 11.39 9.33
N LYS A 21 3.43 12.05 9.26
CA LYS A 21 3.08 13.42 9.73
C LYS A 21 4.18 14.20 10.44
N GLU A 22 4.47 13.85 11.69
CA GLU A 22 5.34 14.63 12.59
C GLU A 22 6.83 14.56 12.23
N ASN A 23 7.23 13.51 11.51
CA ASN A 23 8.62 13.26 11.16
C ASN A 23 8.91 13.55 9.68
N PHE A 24 7.93 14.01 8.89
CA PHE A 24 8.05 14.21 7.45
C PHE A 24 8.33 15.67 7.10
N GLN A 25 9.61 16.01 6.91
CA GLN A 25 10.07 17.39 6.72
C GLN A 25 10.19 17.82 5.25
N PHE A 26 9.87 16.94 4.30
CA PHE A 26 9.99 17.27 2.88
C PHE A 26 8.95 18.29 2.41
N THR A 27 9.40 19.33 1.73
CA THR A 27 8.54 20.12 0.84
C THR A 27 8.21 19.34 -0.43
N VAL A 28 7.16 19.75 -1.14
CA VAL A 28 6.78 19.12 -2.41
C VAL A 28 7.87 19.32 -3.46
N ASP A 29 8.53 20.48 -3.46
CA ASP A 29 9.54 20.83 -4.46
C ASP A 29 10.85 20.08 -4.23
N GLU A 30 11.30 19.94 -2.97
CA GLU A 30 12.44 19.09 -2.61
C GLU A 30 12.20 17.62 -2.99
N TRP A 31 10.98 17.14 -2.80
CA TRP A 31 10.60 15.79 -3.18
C TRP A 31 10.68 15.59 -4.70
N LEU A 32 10.20 16.56 -5.47
CA LEU A 32 10.27 16.51 -6.93
C LEU A 32 11.72 16.63 -7.42
N ALA A 33 12.51 17.53 -6.85
CA ALA A 33 13.93 17.69 -7.17
C ALA A 33 14.73 16.41 -6.86
N PHE A 34 14.42 15.73 -5.75
CA PHE A 34 15.01 14.44 -5.43
C PHE A 34 14.71 13.39 -6.51
N TRP A 35 13.47 13.29 -6.99
CA TRP A 35 13.12 12.34 -8.05
C TRP A 35 13.66 12.72 -9.42
N ASP A 36 13.82 14.02 -9.70
CA ASP A 36 14.42 14.50 -10.94
C ASP A 36 15.94 14.24 -10.97
N ALA A 37 16.62 14.38 -9.82
CA ALA A 37 18.03 14.03 -9.63
C ALA A 37 18.29 12.51 -9.53
N ASN A 38 17.25 11.71 -9.30
CA ASN A 38 17.29 10.24 -9.34
C ASN A 38 16.44 9.70 -10.51
N PRO A 39 16.74 10.07 -11.76
CA PRO A 39 15.83 9.96 -12.90
C PRO A 39 15.54 8.51 -13.34
N LEU A 40 16.25 7.50 -12.82
CA LEU A 40 16.31 6.15 -13.38
C LEU A 40 16.24 5.02 -12.34
N MET A 41 15.24 5.08 -11.47
CA MET A 41 14.48 3.86 -11.19
C MET A 41 13.52 3.69 -12.39
N PRO A 42 13.93 2.93 -13.41
CA PRO A 42 13.49 3.03 -14.79
C PRO A 42 11.98 2.89 -14.85
N VAL A 43 11.35 3.89 -15.47
CA VAL A 43 10.22 3.90 -16.44
C VAL A 43 9.11 2.85 -16.31
N ARG A 44 9.42 1.60 -15.94
CA ARG A 44 8.45 0.59 -15.48
C ARG A 44 7.99 0.76 -14.04
N ALA A 45 8.64 1.59 -13.23
CA ALA A 45 8.20 1.96 -11.87
C ALA A 45 6.91 2.81 -11.85
N ALA A 46 6.07 2.71 -12.89
CA ALA A 46 4.83 3.44 -13.03
C ALA A 46 3.72 2.88 -12.11
N ARG A 47 3.93 1.73 -11.47
CA ARG A 47 2.98 1.18 -10.51
C ARG A 47 3.31 1.67 -9.10
N PRO A 48 2.31 2.12 -8.32
CA PRO A 48 2.49 2.35 -6.90
C PRO A 48 3.10 1.12 -6.23
N GLY A 49 4.30 1.25 -5.64
CA GLY A 49 4.98 0.15 -4.93
C GLY A 49 6.25 -0.39 -5.58
N ASP A 50 6.61 0.05 -6.79
CA ASP A 50 7.86 -0.38 -7.46
C ASP A 50 9.12 0.27 -6.84
N VAL A 51 8.93 1.30 -6.03
CA VAL A 51 9.99 2.01 -5.32
C VAL A 51 9.69 2.00 -3.83
N ILE A 52 10.64 1.51 -3.04
CA ILE A 52 10.59 1.58 -1.58
C ILE A 52 11.47 2.75 -1.16
N VAL A 53 10.88 3.69 -0.42
CA VAL A 53 11.59 4.78 0.23
C VAL A 53 11.71 4.41 1.70
N THR A 54 12.94 4.26 2.19
CA THR A 54 13.24 3.95 3.59
C THR A 54 14.15 5.01 4.19
N ARG A 55 14.25 5.05 5.52
CA ARG A 55 15.25 5.88 6.19
C ARG A 55 16.61 5.16 6.27
N LYS A 56 17.72 5.90 6.23
CA LYS A 56 19.06 5.37 6.56
C LYS A 56 19.12 5.02 8.03
N ASP A 57 18.66 5.95 8.85
CA ASP A 57 18.55 5.82 10.29
C ASP A 57 17.09 6.03 10.73
N ALA A 58 16.55 5.06 11.47
CA ALA A 58 15.18 5.09 11.97
C ALA A 58 14.96 6.04 13.15
N THR A 59 16.03 6.52 13.80
CA THR A 59 15.98 7.49 14.89
C THR A 59 15.86 8.92 14.38
N LEU A 60 16.34 9.18 13.16
CA LEU A 60 16.32 10.50 12.53
C LEU A 60 15.01 10.74 11.76
N PRO A 61 14.56 12.01 11.61
CA PRO A 61 13.36 12.33 10.85
C PRO A 61 13.51 11.97 9.36
N TRP A 62 12.39 11.97 8.64
CA TRP A 62 12.37 11.84 7.19
C TRP A 62 12.88 13.13 6.55
N SER A 63 14.13 13.10 6.10
CA SER A 63 14.82 14.19 5.41
C SER A 63 15.55 13.68 4.15
N ILE A 64 15.89 14.58 3.21
CA ILE A 64 16.62 14.24 1.97
C ILE A 64 17.94 13.51 2.28
N THR A 65 18.61 13.90 3.35
CA THR A 65 19.90 13.34 3.77
C THR A 65 19.75 11.95 4.41
N ASN A 66 18.61 11.69 5.04
CA ASN A 66 18.30 10.46 5.77
C ASN A 66 17.40 9.47 4.99
N ILE A 67 17.18 9.66 3.68
CA ILE A 67 16.44 8.67 2.88
C ILE A 67 17.35 7.81 2.00
N VAL A 68 16.90 6.59 1.77
CA VAL A 68 17.42 5.66 0.76
C VAL A 68 16.24 5.16 -0.06
N THR A 69 16.43 5.14 -1.36
CA THR A 69 15.47 4.56 -2.30
C THR A 69 16.03 3.25 -2.84
N LYS A 70 15.19 2.22 -2.84
CA LYS A 70 15.54 0.90 -3.42
C LYS A 70 14.46 0.48 -4.39
N ARG A 71 14.87 -0.18 -5.48
CA ARG A 71 13.92 -0.83 -6.39
C ARG A 71 13.25 -1.97 -5.65
N ASN A 72 11.93 -1.99 -5.70
CA ASN A 72 11.21 -3.19 -5.35
C ASN A 72 11.40 -4.19 -6.52
N THR A 73 12.45 -4.99 -6.43
CA THR A 73 12.72 -6.08 -7.39
C THR A 73 11.88 -7.32 -7.09
N ALA A 74 11.11 -7.32 -6.00
CA ALA A 74 10.07 -8.30 -5.81
C ALA A 74 9.03 -8.05 -6.90
N LEU A 75 9.12 -8.83 -7.98
CA LEU A 75 7.98 -9.13 -8.83
C LEU A 75 6.76 -9.25 -7.91
N PRO A 76 5.61 -8.65 -8.23
CA PRO A 76 4.41 -8.92 -7.44
C PRO A 76 4.29 -10.43 -7.43
N LYS A 77 4.49 -11.07 -6.26
CA LYS A 77 4.19 -12.49 -6.12
C LYS A 77 2.80 -12.60 -6.74
N PRO A 78 2.59 -13.43 -7.78
CA PRO A 78 1.24 -13.62 -8.27
C PRO A 78 0.44 -13.93 -7.02
N SER A 79 -0.55 -13.10 -6.75
CA SER A 79 -1.46 -13.36 -5.65
C SER A 79 -1.98 -14.76 -5.96
N THR A 80 -1.45 -15.77 -5.27
CA THR A 80 -2.09 -17.05 -5.16
C THR A 80 -3.33 -16.71 -4.35
N ARG A 81 -4.34 -16.21 -5.06
CA ARG A 81 -5.72 -16.33 -4.67
C ARG A 81 -5.89 -17.85 -4.63
N VAL A 82 -5.59 -18.43 -3.47
CA VAL A 82 -5.94 -19.80 -3.17
C VAL A 82 -7.45 -19.77 -3.27
N ARG A 83 -7.93 -20.16 -4.45
CA ARG A 83 -9.33 -20.41 -4.69
C ARG A 83 -9.55 -21.71 -3.94
N THR A 84 -9.81 -21.60 -2.64
CA THR A 84 -10.20 -22.75 -1.82
C THR A 84 -11.32 -23.43 -2.61
N PRO A 85 -11.13 -24.68 -3.05
CA PRO A 85 -12.26 -25.45 -3.57
C PRO A 85 -13.34 -25.34 -2.51
N ALA A 86 -14.57 -25.02 -2.90
CA ALA A 86 -15.69 -25.13 -1.97
C ALA A 86 -15.63 -26.57 -1.44
N GLY A 87 -15.18 -26.72 -0.18
CA GLY A 87 -15.16 -28.02 0.47
C GLY A 87 -16.57 -28.60 0.43
N PRO A 88 -16.71 -29.93 0.54
CA PRO A 88 -18.03 -30.53 0.63
C PRO A 88 -18.84 -29.78 1.69
N ARG A 89 -20.03 -29.33 1.28
CA ARG A 89 -20.95 -28.56 2.13
C ARG A 89 -21.10 -29.36 3.42
N PRO A 90 -20.74 -28.82 4.60
CA PRO A 90 -20.91 -29.56 5.84
C PRO A 90 -22.38 -29.91 5.95
N GLU A 91 -22.67 -31.20 6.16
CA GLU A 91 -24.05 -31.62 6.36
C GLU A 91 -24.62 -30.86 7.56
N PRO A 92 -25.81 -30.26 7.42
CA PRO A 92 -26.42 -29.54 8.53
C PRO A 92 -26.61 -30.52 9.68
N TYR A 93 -26.14 -30.14 10.88
CA TYR A 93 -26.48 -30.85 12.11
C TYR A 93 -27.99 -31.05 12.16
N ALA A 94 -28.47 -32.20 12.66
CA ALA A 94 -29.90 -32.55 12.67
C ALA A 94 -30.81 -31.47 13.29
N ASN A 95 -30.26 -30.62 14.17
CA ASN A 95 -30.97 -29.55 14.85
C ASN A 95 -30.62 -28.14 14.33
N SER A 96 -29.97 -28.03 13.18
CA SER A 96 -29.60 -26.75 12.56
C SER A 96 -30.60 -26.35 11.48
N ARG A 97 -31.00 -25.08 11.48
CA ARG A 97 -31.80 -24.47 10.41
C ARG A 97 -31.01 -23.36 9.76
N THR A 98 -31.21 -23.19 8.45
CA THR A 98 -30.59 -22.08 7.71
C THR A 98 -31.44 -20.83 7.93
N LEU A 99 -30.84 -19.78 8.47
CA LEU A 99 -31.48 -18.46 8.61
C LEU A 99 -30.91 -17.51 7.56
N THR A 100 -31.74 -16.61 7.05
CA THR A 100 -31.27 -15.43 6.36
C THR A 100 -30.57 -14.49 7.35
N VAL A 101 -29.67 -13.63 6.85
CA VAL A 101 -28.95 -12.65 7.67
C VAL A 101 -29.92 -11.78 8.49
N LYS A 102 -31.09 -11.44 7.93
CA LYS A 102 -32.11 -10.65 8.61
C LYS A 102 -32.74 -11.39 9.80
N GLU A 103 -33.01 -12.68 9.65
CA GLU A 103 -33.56 -13.53 10.71
C GLU A 103 -32.54 -13.74 11.82
N TRP A 104 -31.27 -14.03 11.47
CA TRP A 104 -30.20 -14.17 12.47
C TRP A 104 -30.00 -12.88 13.29
N ILE A 105 -29.97 -11.72 12.64
CA ILE A 105 -29.83 -10.42 13.34
C ILE A 105 -31.02 -10.19 14.28
N SER A 106 -32.22 -10.59 13.89
CA SER A 106 -33.43 -10.42 14.70
C SER A 106 -33.43 -11.34 15.93
N GLU A 107 -32.84 -12.53 15.82
CA GLU A 107 -32.73 -13.48 16.93
C GLU A 107 -31.63 -13.13 17.94
N VAL A 108 -30.47 -12.66 17.47
CA VAL A 108 -29.32 -12.31 18.35
C VAL A 108 -29.53 -10.99 19.09
N ARG A 109 -30.39 -10.11 18.60
CA ARG A 109 -30.66 -8.79 19.20
C ARG A 109 -31.87 -8.75 20.15
N ARG A 110 -32.48 -9.90 20.43
CA ARG A 110 -33.46 -10.04 21.53
C ARG A 110 -32.74 -10.26 22.85
#